data_AF-A0A0Q5M8P8-F1
#
_entry.id   AF-A0A0Q5M8P8-F1
#
_cell.length_a   1.000
_cell.length_b   1.000
_cell.length_c   1.000
_cell.angle_alpha   90.00
_cell.angle_beta   90.00
_cell.angle_gamma   90.00
#
_symmetry.space_group_name_H-M   'P 1'
#
loop_
_entity.id
_entity.type
_entity.pdbx_description
1 polymer ?
#
loop_
_entity_poly.entity_id
_entity_poly.type
_entity_poly.pdbx_seq_one_letter_code
_entity_poly.pdbx_strand_id
1 'polypeptide(L)'
;MGIMTGPAQAAEDPQAFLLGLIERVRNALPPVFVERVLVVERRRTLSDRVSGRPGAITRISLLGRQETLTLGYEPGPHWAGEAELVYRGATVVSRPLSLGDWLTAFAERVAALESEVAGDAATSSLALQMLGLEPPGSEIRVREAKVDADLRTLPARLRRRLPAEAIAQVGRIGELLVDALDRVEGQGEPEVMVRRTATVYLPDTLRAYLVLPPDWAVRHVLPDGTTPAQTLVAQLGELEAAARRMRDAAAEHDASALLVNGRFLSQRFGLSRLDLP
;
A
#
# COMPACT_ATOMS: atom_id res chain seq x y z
N MET A 1 -13.01 -8.07 3.80
CA MET A 1 -14.09 -8.34 2.82
C MET A 1 -15.40 -8.37 3.61
N GLY A 2 -16.10 -7.23 3.69
CA GLY A 2 -17.39 -7.10 4.38
C GLY A 2 -18.43 -6.68 3.34
N ILE A 3 -19.39 -7.57 3.10
CA ILE A 3 -20.42 -7.46 2.07
C ILE A 3 -21.29 -6.25 2.41
N MET A 4 -21.48 -5.36 1.43
CA MET A 4 -22.49 -4.30 1.46
C MET A 4 -23.85 -4.93 1.77
N THR A 5 -24.30 -4.78 3.01
CA THR A 5 -25.68 -5.05 3.37
C THR A 5 -26.56 -4.01 2.70
N GLY A 6 -27.40 -4.50 1.79
CA GLY A 6 -28.19 -3.69 0.88
C GLY A 6 -29.27 -2.83 1.56
N PRO A 7 -30.14 -2.19 0.76
CA PRO A 7 -31.22 -1.31 1.24
C PRO A 7 -32.18 -2.00 2.23
N ALA A 8 -32.18 -3.34 2.32
CA ALA A 8 -32.94 -4.11 3.29
C ALA A 8 -32.48 -3.87 4.75
N GLN A 9 -31.17 -3.79 5.03
CA GLN A 9 -30.69 -3.56 6.40
C GLN A 9 -30.96 -2.13 6.88
N ALA A 10 -30.99 -1.16 5.94
CA ALA A 10 -31.39 0.20 6.24
C ALA A 10 -32.85 0.30 6.73
N ALA A 11 -33.73 -0.61 6.30
CA ALA A 11 -35.12 -0.64 6.76
C ALA A 11 -35.27 -1.35 8.13
N GLU A 12 -34.47 -2.37 8.41
CA GLU A 12 -34.52 -3.16 9.66
C GLU A 12 -33.83 -2.47 10.84
N ASP A 13 -32.64 -1.91 10.65
CA ASP A 13 -31.90 -1.16 11.66
C ASP A 13 -31.18 0.08 11.06
N PRO A 14 -31.90 1.21 10.96
CA PRO A 14 -31.36 2.46 10.43
C PRO A 14 -30.13 2.97 11.18
N GLN A 15 -30.03 2.72 12.50
CA GLN A 15 -28.93 3.23 13.31
C GLN A 15 -27.65 2.39 13.10
N ALA A 16 -27.78 1.06 13.07
CA ALA A 16 -26.66 0.20 12.73
C ALA A 16 -26.15 0.48 11.30
N PHE A 17 -27.06 0.73 10.36
CA PHE A 17 -26.70 1.11 8.99
C PHE A 17 -25.88 2.41 8.93
N LEU A 18 -26.36 3.48 9.58
CA LEU A 18 -25.65 4.77 9.65
C LEU A 18 -24.28 4.65 10.34
N LEU A 19 -24.18 3.84 11.40
CA LEU A 19 -22.90 3.54 12.05
C LEU A 19 -21.95 2.79 11.12
N GLY A 20 -22.44 1.85 10.32
CA GLY A 20 -21.65 1.13 9.32
C GLY A 20 -21.04 2.06 8.27
N LEU A 21 -21.80 3.08 7.82
CA LEU A 21 -21.29 4.09 6.90
C LEU A 21 -20.17 4.95 7.53
N ILE A 22 -20.36 5.38 8.77
CA ILE A 22 -19.35 6.16 9.52
C ILE A 22 -18.07 5.34 9.69
N GLU A 23 -18.19 4.08 10.10
CA GLU A 23 -17.05 3.18 10.27
C GLU A 23 -16.34 2.92 8.94
N ARG A 24 -17.07 2.83 7.83
CA ARG A 24 -16.43 2.70 6.52
C ARG A 24 -15.53 3.89 6.19
N VAL A 25 -16.00 5.12 6.44
CA VAL A 25 -15.20 6.33 6.22
C VAL A 25 -14.00 6.39 7.16
N ARG A 26 -14.18 6.02 8.43
CA ARG A 26 -13.09 5.98 9.43
C ARG A 26 -12.01 4.95 9.10
N ASN A 27 -12.38 3.83 8.50
CA ASN A 27 -11.43 2.81 8.07
C ASN A 27 -10.75 3.17 6.75
N ALA A 28 -11.42 3.93 5.89
CA ALA A 28 -10.93 4.39 4.59
C ALA A 28 -9.93 5.55 4.71
N LEU A 29 -10.16 6.48 5.65
CA LEU A 29 -9.44 7.75 5.71
C LEU A 29 -8.67 7.92 7.03
N PRO A 30 -7.53 8.64 7.03
CA PRO A 30 -6.82 8.99 8.26
C PRO A 30 -7.68 9.81 9.23
N PRO A 31 -7.50 9.68 10.55
CA PRO A 31 -8.36 10.34 11.56
C PRO A 31 -8.49 11.86 11.37
N VAL A 32 -7.38 12.53 11.05
CA VAL A 32 -7.34 13.99 10.83
C VAL A 32 -8.17 14.42 9.62
N PHE A 33 -8.28 13.56 8.61
CA PHE A 33 -9.12 13.83 7.43
C PHE A 33 -10.59 13.59 7.74
N VAL A 34 -10.91 12.51 8.47
CA VAL A 34 -12.28 12.19 8.89
C VAL A 34 -12.92 13.35 9.64
N GLU A 35 -12.20 13.97 10.59
CA GLU A 35 -12.71 15.12 11.35
C GLU A 35 -13.06 16.33 10.49
N ARG A 36 -12.46 16.44 9.29
CA ARG A 36 -12.68 17.56 8.37
C ARG A 36 -13.77 17.28 7.35
N VAL A 37 -13.94 16.02 6.94
CA VAL A 37 -14.83 15.64 5.84
C VAL A 37 -16.13 15.00 6.31
N LEU A 38 -16.16 14.38 7.49
CA LEU A 38 -17.33 13.68 8.00
C LEU A 38 -18.00 14.47 9.12
N VAL A 39 -19.21 14.94 8.86
CA VAL A 39 -20.07 15.58 9.85
C VAL A 39 -21.18 14.61 10.23
N VAL A 40 -21.35 14.37 11.53
CA VAL A 40 -22.39 13.47 12.06
C VAL A 40 -23.25 14.25 13.04
N GLU A 41 -24.50 14.48 12.67
CA GLU A 41 -25.48 15.07 13.57
C GLU A 41 -26.21 13.99 14.35
N ARG A 42 -26.35 14.21 15.65
CA ARG A 42 -27.05 13.31 16.57
C ARG A 42 -28.10 14.06 17.36
N ARG A 43 -29.27 13.45 17.54
CA ARG A 43 -30.32 13.94 18.43
C ARG A 43 -30.28 13.16 19.74
N ARG A 44 -30.07 13.87 20.85
CA ARG A 44 -30.09 13.30 22.21
C ARG A 44 -31.41 13.60 22.90
N THR A 45 -32.11 12.55 23.31
CA THR A 45 -33.31 12.68 24.15
C THR A 45 -32.93 13.03 25.59
N LEU A 46 -33.93 13.43 26.41
CA LEU A 46 -33.71 13.66 27.85
C LEU A 46 -33.20 12.39 28.55
N SER A 47 -33.72 11.22 28.17
CA SER A 47 -33.27 9.92 28.70
C SER A 47 -31.81 9.60 28.33
N ASP A 48 -31.40 9.94 27.10
CA ASP A 48 -30.01 9.74 26.65
C ASP A 48 -29.02 10.60 27.43
N ARG A 49 -29.39 11.84 27.76
CA ARG A 49 -28.54 12.74 28.55
C ARG A 49 -28.33 12.22 29.97
N VAL A 50 -29.41 11.74 30.61
CA VAL A 50 -29.35 11.16 31.96
C VAL A 50 -28.53 9.87 31.97
N SER A 51 -28.60 9.08 30.89
CA SER A 51 -27.90 7.79 30.77
C SER A 51 -26.50 7.87 30.14
N GLY A 52 -26.00 9.07 29.82
CA GLY A 52 -24.71 9.26 29.16
C GLY A 52 -24.60 8.70 27.73
N ARG A 53 -25.73 8.40 27.07
CA ARG A 53 -25.74 7.83 25.72
C ARG A 53 -25.52 8.91 24.65
N PRO A 54 -24.80 8.60 23.57
CA PRO A 54 -24.43 9.60 22.55
C PRO A 54 -25.60 10.15 21.73
N GLY A 55 -26.79 9.53 21.81
CA GLY A 55 -27.99 9.87 21.04
C GLY A 55 -28.02 9.19 19.66
N ALA A 56 -29.19 9.23 19.02
CA ALA A 56 -29.41 8.65 17.70
C ALA A 56 -28.85 9.55 16.59
N ILE A 57 -28.26 8.96 15.56
CA ILE A 57 -27.77 9.67 14.38
C ILE A 57 -28.97 10.09 13.54
N THR A 58 -29.07 11.38 13.23
CA THR A 58 -30.15 11.96 12.42
C THR A 58 -29.66 12.41 11.05
N ARG A 59 -28.37 12.70 10.90
CA ARG A 59 -27.79 13.11 9.62
C ARG A 59 -26.32 12.76 9.55
N ILE A 60 -25.88 12.32 8.38
CA ILE A 60 -24.47 12.19 8.02
C ILE A 60 -24.23 13.07 6.79
N SER A 61 -23.18 13.89 6.85
CA SER A 61 -22.73 14.68 5.70
C SER A 61 -21.26 14.39 5.43
N LEU A 62 -20.96 14.08 4.17
CA LEU A 62 -19.62 13.89 3.66
C LEU A 62 -19.25 15.11 2.79
N LEU A 63 -18.47 15.99 3.38
CA LEU A 63 -17.97 17.21 2.76
C LEU A 63 -16.90 16.85 1.73
N GLY A 64 -16.97 17.52 0.57
CA GLY A 64 -15.98 17.41 -0.49
C GLY A 64 -15.66 18.77 -1.09
N ARG A 65 -14.66 18.81 -1.98
CA ARG A 65 -14.22 20.07 -2.60
C ARG A 65 -15.24 20.65 -3.59
N GLN A 66 -15.99 19.79 -4.26
CA GLN A 66 -16.93 20.17 -5.33
C GLN A 66 -18.37 19.80 -5.02
N GLU A 67 -18.61 18.90 -4.08
CA GLU A 67 -19.95 18.42 -3.75
C GLU A 67 -19.96 17.95 -2.29
N THR A 68 -21.10 18.12 -1.62
CA THR A 68 -21.37 17.57 -0.29
C THR A 68 -22.50 16.57 -0.41
N LEU A 69 -22.30 15.36 0.12
CA LEU A 69 -23.32 14.33 0.16
C LEU A 69 -23.91 14.27 1.56
N THR A 70 -25.21 14.46 1.67
CA THR A 70 -25.93 14.44 2.95
C THR A 70 -26.99 13.36 2.94
N LEU A 71 -27.03 12.54 3.99
CA LEU A 71 -28.11 11.59 4.24
C LEU A 71 -28.77 11.93 5.57
N GLY A 72 -30.02 12.38 5.48
CA GLY A 72 -30.90 12.57 6.63
C GLY A 72 -31.75 11.32 6.90
N TYR A 73 -32.00 11.07 8.18
CA TYR A 73 -32.94 10.08 8.66
C TYR A 73 -33.88 10.72 9.70
N GLU A 74 -35.18 10.72 9.41
CA GLU A 74 -36.22 11.16 10.34
C GLU A 74 -37.05 9.99 10.89
N PRO A 75 -37.60 10.08 12.12
CA PRO A 75 -38.42 9.03 12.70
C PRO A 75 -39.69 8.78 11.87
N GLY A 76 -39.80 7.57 11.31
CA GLY A 76 -40.83 7.17 10.34
C GLY A 76 -40.24 7.19 8.94
N PRO A 77 -39.98 6.03 8.32
CA PRO A 77 -38.83 5.66 7.47
C PRO A 77 -38.62 6.51 6.19
N HIS A 78 -38.34 7.80 6.34
CA HIS A 78 -38.05 8.70 5.24
C HIS A 78 -36.54 8.96 5.20
N TRP A 79 -35.86 8.30 4.26
CA TRP A 79 -34.48 8.60 3.90
C TRP A 79 -34.47 9.82 2.99
N ALA A 80 -33.73 10.85 3.39
CA ALA A 80 -33.54 12.05 2.59
C ALA A 80 -32.07 12.14 2.17
N GLY A 81 -31.76 11.61 0.99
CA GLY A 81 -30.45 11.76 0.36
C GLY A 81 -30.39 13.05 -0.43
N GLU A 82 -29.32 13.82 -0.28
CA GLU A 82 -29.08 15.05 -1.02
C GLU A 82 -27.63 15.11 -1.48
N ALA A 83 -27.44 15.57 -2.70
CA ALA A 83 -26.14 15.94 -3.26
C ALA A 83 -26.13 17.44 -3.57
N GLU A 84 -25.32 18.17 -2.82
CA GLU A 84 -25.15 19.61 -2.99
C GLU A 84 -23.84 19.93 -3.70
N LEU A 85 -23.91 20.50 -4.89
CA LEU A 85 -22.73 20.99 -5.59
C LEU A 85 -22.27 22.31 -4.98
N VAL A 86 -21.03 22.35 -4.50
CA VAL A 86 -20.44 23.52 -3.84
C VAL A 86 -19.40 24.15 -4.77
N TYR A 87 -19.58 25.42 -5.12
CA TYR A 87 -18.60 26.19 -5.88
C TYR A 87 -18.17 27.42 -5.08
N ARG A 88 -16.86 27.53 -4.78
CA ARG A 88 -16.28 28.62 -3.97
C ARG A 88 -17.00 28.89 -2.64
N GLY A 89 -17.46 27.84 -1.97
CA GLY A 89 -18.08 27.93 -0.64
C GLY A 89 -19.56 28.31 -0.64
N ALA A 90 -20.20 28.45 -1.80
CA ALA A 90 -21.66 28.61 -1.93
C ALA A 90 -22.27 27.36 -2.57
N THR A 91 -23.39 26.88 -2.02
CA THR A 91 -24.20 25.81 -2.63
C THR A 91 -24.84 26.36 -3.91
N VAL A 92 -24.52 25.74 -5.05
CA VAL A 92 -24.98 26.17 -6.37
C VAL A 92 -26.23 25.39 -6.79
N VAL A 93 -26.24 24.08 -6.51
CA VAL A 93 -27.33 23.18 -6.88
C VAL A 93 -27.48 22.12 -5.80
N SER A 94 -28.69 21.93 -5.28
CA SER A 94 -29.05 20.79 -4.43
C SER A 94 -29.92 19.82 -5.23
N ARG A 95 -29.58 18.53 -5.21
CA ARG A 95 -30.32 17.47 -5.91
C ARG A 95 -30.75 16.40 -4.91
N PRO A 96 -32.06 16.12 -4.78
CA PRO A 96 -32.51 14.98 -3.99
C PRO A 96 -32.11 13.67 -4.67
N LEU A 97 -31.66 12.70 -3.88
CA LEU A 97 -31.24 11.38 -4.29
C LEU A 97 -32.05 10.31 -3.55
N SER A 98 -32.33 9.21 -4.25
CA SER A 98 -32.81 8.00 -3.58
C SER A 98 -31.71 7.43 -2.68
N LEU A 99 -32.06 6.60 -1.70
CA LEU A 99 -31.07 5.95 -0.83
C LEU A 99 -30.03 5.16 -1.64
N GLY A 100 -30.47 4.44 -2.69
CA GLY A 100 -29.57 3.65 -3.53
C GLY A 100 -28.58 4.51 -4.34
N ASP A 101 -29.09 5.60 -4.95
CA ASP A 101 -28.24 6.53 -5.70
C ASP A 101 -27.28 7.27 -4.77
N TRP A 102 -27.75 7.64 -3.58
CA TRP A 102 -26.93 8.26 -2.56
C TRP A 102 -25.79 7.33 -2.10
N LEU A 103 -26.05 6.04 -1.91
CA LEU A 103 -25.02 5.08 -1.51
C LEU A 103 -23.96 4.87 -2.60
N THR A 104 -24.37 4.88 -3.87
CA THR A 104 -23.45 4.83 -5.00
C THR A 104 -22.56 6.07 -5.01
N ALA A 105 -23.17 7.25 -4.93
CA ALA A 105 -22.44 8.51 -4.86
C ALA A 105 -21.51 8.59 -3.64
N PHE A 106 -21.94 8.07 -2.49
CA PHE A 106 -21.14 7.99 -1.27
C PHE A 106 -19.91 7.10 -1.46
N ALA A 107 -20.06 5.92 -2.07
CA ALA A 107 -18.94 5.02 -2.32
C ALA A 107 -17.91 5.65 -3.28
N GLU A 108 -18.37 6.26 -4.37
CA GLU A 108 -17.52 7.01 -5.31
C GLU A 108 -16.80 8.16 -4.61
N ARG A 109 -17.49 8.86 -3.70
CA ARG A 109 -16.91 9.96 -2.93
C ARG A 109 -15.83 9.50 -1.96
N VAL A 110 -16.05 8.41 -1.23
CA VAL A 110 -15.03 7.86 -0.32
C VAL A 110 -13.78 7.47 -1.12
N ALA A 111 -13.92 6.83 -2.29
CA ALA A 111 -12.79 6.51 -3.16
C ALA A 111 -12.06 7.76 -3.70
N ALA A 112 -12.81 8.83 -4.02
CA ALA A 112 -12.22 10.11 -4.41
C ALA A 112 -11.43 10.76 -3.27
N LEU A 113 -11.96 10.74 -2.04
CA LEU A 113 -11.27 11.25 -0.86
C LEU A 113 -9.99 10.46 -0.54
N GLU A 114 -10.01 9.14 -0.68
CA GLU A 114 -8.80 8.29 -0.57
C GLU A 114 -7.74 8.72 -1.59
N SER A 115 -8.15 8.96 -2.84
CA SER A 115 -7.26 9.40 -3.91
C SER A 115 -6.70 10.81 -3.66
N GLU A 116 -7.50 11.73 -3.12
CA GLU A 116 -7.06 13.07 -2.73
C GLU A 116 -6.01 13.03 -1.61
N VAL A 117 -6.24 12.20 -0.59
CA VAL A 117 -5.28 12.00 0.51
C VAL A 117 -3.95 11.46 -0.01
N ALA A 118 -4.00 10.46 -0.91
CA ALA A 118 -2.79 9.90 -1.52
C ALA A 118 -2.05 10.93 -2.37
N GLY A 119 -2.77 11.75 -3.13
CA GLY A 119 -2.21 12.83 -3.95
C GLY A 119 -1.59 13.97 -3.12
N ASP A 120 -2.21 14.36 -2.02
CA ASP A 120 -1.73 15.41 -1.12
C ASP A 120 -0.47 14.95 -0.36
N ALA A 121 -0.44 13.68 0.08
CA ALA A 121 0.75 13.07 0.67
C ALA A 121 1.92 12.99 -0.33
N ALA A 122 1.64 12.64 -1.60
CA ALA A 122 2.65 12.62 -2.67
C ALA A 122 3.16 14.04 -2.98
N THR A 123 2.27 15.03 -3.07
CA THR A 123 2.62 16.43 -3.34
C THR A 123 3.41 17.05 -2.18
N SER A 124 2.99 16.80 -0.94
CA SER A 124 3.71 17.19 0.26
C SER A 124 5.10 16.55 0.30
N SER A 125 5.20 15.27 -0.07
CA SER A 125 6.50 14.58 -0.18
C SER A 125 7.41 15.22 -1.23
N LEU A 126 6.87 15.59 -2.40
CA LEU A 126 7.62 16.31 -3.44
C LEU A 126 8.06 17.71 -2.97
N ALA A 127 7.20 18.44 -2.28
CA ALA A 127 7.53 19.75 -1.71
C ALA A 127 8.62 19.65 -0.65
N LEU A 128 8.54 18.66 0.24
CA LEU A 128 9.56 18.38 1.25
C LEU A 128 10.91 18.01 0.62
N GLN A 129 10.91 17.22 -0.47
CA GLN A 129 12.12 16.92 -1.25
C GLN A 129 12.74 18.19 -1.87
N MET A 130 11.94 19.07 -2.48
CA MET A 130 12.44 20.34 -3.01
C MET A 130 13.02 21.25 -1.92
N LEU A 131 12.51 21.14 -0.69
CA LEU A 131 12.99 21.87 0.47
C LEU A 131 14.19 21.18 1.18
N GLY A 132 14.66 20.04 0.69
CA GLY A 132 15.76 19.27 1.28
C GLY A 132 15.42 18.58 2.61
N LEU A 133 14.12 18.52 2.95
CA LEU A 133 13.59 17.77 4.08
C LEU A 133 13.17 16.40 3.57
N GLU A 134 14.09 15.45 3.59
CA GLU A 134 13.83 14.09 3.12
C GLU A 134 12.73 13.42 3.99
N PRO A 135 11.59 12.99 3.40
CA PRO A 135 10.54 12.33 4.18
C PRO A 135 11.07 11.03 4.81
N PRO A 136 10.60 10.64 6.00
CA PRO A 136 10.99 9.39 6.63
C PRO A 136 10.69 8.21 5.68
N GLY A 137 11.75 7.62 5.10
CA GLY A 137 11.64 6.48 4.18
C GLY A 137 12.40 6.62 2.86
N SER A 138 12.89 7.81 2.49
CA SER A 138 13.79 7.98 1.32
C SER A 138 15.18 7.34 1.51
N GLU A 139 15.49 6.94 2.75
CA GLU A 139 16.60 6.04 3.07
C GLU A 139 16.49 4.66 2.41
N ILE A 140 15.26 4.22 2.11
CA ILE A 140 14.93 2.87 1.65
C ILE A 140 14.62 2.91 0.16
N ARG A 141 15.42 3.61 -0.63
CA ARG A 141 15.30 3.64 -2.09
C ARG A 141 16.54 3.01 -2.71
N VAL A 142 16.30 2.04 -3.58
CA VAL A 142 17.29 1.45 -4.47
C VAL A 142 16.98 1.98 -5.87
N ARG A 143 17.84 2.87 -6.38
CA ARG A 143 17.65 3.48 -7.70
C ARG A 143 18.19 2.54 -8.76
N GLU A 144 17.45 2.41 -9.85
CA GLU A 144 17.85 1.57 -10.99
C GLU A 144 19.24 1.92 -11.51
N ALA A 145 19.55 3.22 -11.68
CA ALA A 145 20.85 3.70 -12.15
C ALA A 145 22.01 3.48 -11.15
N LYS A 146 21.73 3.13 -9.89
CA LYS A 146 22.73 2.92 -8.83
C LYS A 146 22.42 1.67 -7.99
N VAL A 147 21.82 0.66 -8.62
CA VAL A 147 21.25 -0.50 -7.93
C VAL A 147 22.29 -1.22 -7.07
N ASP A 148 23.50 -1.44 -7.59
CA ASP A 148 24.59 -2.08 -6.85
C ASP A 148 24.99 -1.29 -5.59
N ALA A 149 25.35 -0.02 -5.76
CA ALA A 149 25.78 0.83 -4.65
C ALA A 149 24.66 1.03 -3.61
N ASP A 150 23.42 1.24 -4.05
CA ASP A 150 22.28 1.42 -3.16
C ASP A 150 21.97 0.12 -2.37
N LEU A 151 22.04 -1.06 -3.01
CA LEU A 151 21.87 -2.36 -2.33
C LEU A 151 22.95 -2.62 -1.28
N ARG A 152 24.22 -2.38 -1.61
CA ARG A 152 25.35 -2.61 -0.69
C ARG A 152 25.33 -1.68 0.52
N THR A 153 24.81 -0.47 0.37
CA THR A 153 24.76 0.53 1.45
C THR A 153 23.50 0.43 2.30
N LEU A 154 22.46 -0.28 1.83
CA LEU A 154 21.16 -0.41 2.49
C LEU A 154 21.25 -0.94 3.94
N PRO A 155 22.02 -2.03 4.23
CA PRO A 155 22.13 -2.54 5.62
C PRO A 155 22.73 -1.51 6.58
N ALA A 156 23.73 -0.75 6.13
CA ALA A 156 24.38 0.26 6.96
C ALA A 156 23.43 1.41 7.31
N ARG A 157 22.60 1.84 6.35
CA ARG A 157 21.59 2.89 6.53
C ARG A 157 20.49 2.47 7.51
N LEU A 158 20.12 1.20 7.51
CA LEU A 158 18.99 0.68 8.30
C LEU A 158 19.38 0.10 9.65
N ARG A 159 20.68 -0.03 9.96
CA ARG A 159 21.22 -0.73 11.14
C ARG A 159 20.61 -0.33 12.47
N ARG A 160 20.18 0.93 12.62
CA ARG A 160 19.59 1.46 13.86
C ARG A 160 18.07 1.28 13.97
N ARG A 161 17.42 0.87 12.88
CA ARG A 161 15.95 0.87 12.74
C ARG A 161 15.37 -0.52 12.56
N LEU A 162 16.20 -1.52 12.28
CA LEU A 162 15.79 -2.91 12.08
C LEU A 162 16.45 -3.85 13.08
N PRO A 163 15.83 -5.01 13.38
CA PRO A 163 16.47 -6.09 14.11
C PRO A 163 17.77 -6.55 13.45
N ALA A 164 18.75 -7.02 14.25
CA ALA A 164 20.06 -7.45 13.75
C ALA A 164 19.98 -8.57 12.69
N GLU A 165 19.07 -9.54 12.88
CA GLU A 165 18.86 -10.61 11.90
C GLU A 165 18.32 -10.08 10.58
N ALA A 166 17.34 -9.17 10.62
CA ALA A 166 16.80 -8.54 9.42
C ALA A 166 17.90 -7.77 8.66
N ILE A 167 18.79 -7.07 9.36
CA ILE A 167 19.94 -6.39 8.73
C ILE A 167 20.87 -7.38 8.03
N ALA A 168 21.17 -8.51 8.66
CA ALA A 168 21.99 -9.55 8.06
C ALA A 168 21.34 -10.14 6.80
N GLN A 169 20.02 -10.41 6.84
CA GLN A 169 19.25 -10.86 5.68
C GLN A 169 19.27 -9.83 4.54
N VAL A 170 19.04 -8.55 4.81
CA VAL A 170 19.11 -7.50 3.78
C VAL A 170 20.49 -7.47 3.11
N GLY A 171 21.57 -7.64 3.88
CA GLY A 171 22.93 -7.74 3.34
C GLY A 171 23.07 -8.93 2.38
N ARG A 172 22.66 -10.13 2.80
CA ARG A 172 22.71 -11.34 1.97
C ARG A 172 21.86 -11.21 0.69
N ILE A 173 20.65 -10.66 0.81
CA ILE A 173 19.77 -10.40 -0.33
C ILE A 173 20.45 -9.44 -1.31
N GLY A 174 21.03 -8.35 -0.81
CA GLY A 174 21.74 -7.37 -1.62
C GLY A 174 22.87 -8.01 -2.43
N GLU A 175 23.71 -8.83 -1.80
CA GLU A 175 24.79 -9.57 -2.47
C GLU A 175 24.26 -10.52 -3.55
N LEU A 176 23.22 -11.31 -3.24
CA LEU A 176 22.60 -12.24 -4.19
C LEU A 176 22.00 -11.52 -5.41
N LEU A 177 21.33 -10.39 -5.18
CA LEU A 177 20.68 -9.63 -6.25
C LEU A 177 21.70 -8.92 -7.13
N VAL A 178 22.78 -8.38 -6.56
CA VAL A 178 23.89 -7.82 -7.36
C VAL A 178 24.51 -8.89 -8.25
N ASP A 179 24.85 -10.04 -7.66
CA ASP A 179 25.46 -11.16 -8.39
C ASP A 179 24.51 -11.68 -9.50
N ALA A 180 23.20 -11.73 -9.23
CA ALA A 180 22.21 -12.07 -10.24
C ALA A 180 22.13 -11.02 -11.37
N LEU A 181 22.07 -9.72 -11.03
CA LEU A 181 21.97 -8.61 -12.00
C LEU A 181 23.12 -8.62 -13.00
N ASP A 182 24.34 -8.83 -12.52
CA ASP A 182 25.54 -8.88 -13.37
C ASP A 182 25.48 -10.00 -14.42
N ARG A 183 24.76 -11.09 -14.13
CA ARG A 183 24.62 -12.25 -15.04
C ARG A 183 23.45 -12.11 -16.01
N VAL A 184 22.33 -11.55 -15.56
CA VAL A 184 21.10 -11.47 -16.35
C VAL A 184 21.04 -10.25 -17.28
N GLU A 185 22.08 -9.42 -17.33
CA GLU A 185 22.11 -8.22 -18.17
C GLU A 185 21.83 -8.57 -19.65
N GLY A 186 20.80 -7.94 -20.22
CA GLY A 186 20.37 -8.18 -21.60
C GLY A 186 19.54 -9.46 -21.81
N GLN A 187 19.23 -10.23 -20.77
CA GLN A 187 18.47 -11.49 -20.89
C GLN A 187 16.93 -11.30 -20.89
N GLY A 188 16.43 -10.06 -20.81
CA GLY A 188 15.01 -9.77 -20.91
C GLY A 188 14.25 -10.02 -19.61
N GLU A 189 13.37 -11.03 -19.57
CA GLU A 189 12.49 -11.30 -18.41
C GLU A 189 13.26 -11.57 -17.10
N PRO A 190 14.33 -12.39 -17.08
CA PRO A 190 15.12 -12.59 -15.87
C PRO A 190 15.69 -11.28 -15.32
N GLU A 191 16.17 -10.40 -16.20
CA GLU A 191 16.68 -9.08 -15.82
C GLU A 191 15.60 -8.23 -15.15
N VAL A 192 14.41 -8.16 -15.76
CA VAL A 192 13.27 -7.41 -15.23
C VAL A 192 12.87 -7.94 -13.85
N MET A 193 12.85 -9.27 -13.66
CA MET A 193 12.47 -9.88 -12.39
C MET A 193 13.47 -9.63 -11.27
N VAL A 194 14.77 -9.77 -11.53
CA VAL A 194 15.82 -9.46 -10.56
C VAL A 194 15.79 -7.97 -10.21
N ARG A 195 15.69 -7.11 -11.22
CA ARG A 195 15.64 -5.65 -11.07
C ARG A 195 14.43 -5.18 -10.28
N ARG A 196 13.25 -5.77 -10.50
CA ARG A 196 12.03 -5.46 -9.75
C ARG A 196 12.13 -5.94 -8.30
N THR A 197 12.78 -7.07 -8.06
CA THR A 197 13.05 -7.55 -6.69
C THR A 197 13.96 -6.59 -5.92
N ALA A 198 15.01 -6.08 -6.58
CA ALA A 198 15.94 -5.12 -5.98
C ALA A 198 15.34 -3.73 -5.74
N THR A 199 14.56 -3.21 -6.69
CA THR A 199 14.09 -1.81 -6.68
C THR A 199 12.70 -1.61 -6.09
N VAL A 200 11.88 -2.66 -6.05
CA VAL A 200 10.48 -2.60 -5.58
C VAL A 200 10.27 -3.52 -4.39
N TYR A 201 10.41 -4.84 -4.54
CA TYR A 201 9.93 -5.78 -3.52
C TYR A 201 10.71 -5.71 -2.21
N LEU A 202 12.04 -5.70 -2.26
CA LEU A 202 12.86 -5.55 -1.04
C LEU A 202 12.61 -4.17 -0.39
N PRO A 203 12.71 -3.04 -1.10
CA PRO A 203 12.44 -1.73 -0.51
C PRO A 203 11.03 -1.57 0.07
N ASP A 204 9.99 -2.09 -0.59
CA ASP A 204 8.61 -1.98 -0.13
C ASP A 204 8.39 -2.80 1.15
N THR A 205 8.96 -4.01 1.22
CA THR A 205 8.90 -4.86 2.43
C THR A 205 9.51 -4.14 3.64
N LEU A 206 10.66 -3.47 3.43
CA LEU A 206 11.33 -2.71 4.49
C LEU A 206 10.52 -1.46 4.88
N ARG A 207 9.92 -0.75 3.92
CA ARG A 207 9.05 0.42 4.21
C ARG A 207 7.80 0.02 4.99
N ALA A 208 7.18 -1.11 4.66
CA ALA A 208 5.99 -1.61 5.36
C ALA A 208 6.26 -1.88 6.85
N TYR A 209 7.46 -2.34 7.21
CA TYR A 209 7.85 -2.47 8.60
C TYR A 209 8.18 -1.11 9.25
N LEU A 210 8.92 -0.26 8.54
CA LEU A 210 9.45 0.99 9.08
C LEU A 210 8.41 2.11 9.27
N VAL A 211 7.20 1.96 8.74
CA VAL A 211 6.07 2.85 9.03
C VAL A 211 5.43 2.56 10.39
N LEU A 212 5.70 1.39 10.98
CA LEU A 212 5.13 0.99 12.27
C LEU A 212 5.87 1.68 13.43
N PRO A 213 5.17 2.05 14.53
CA PRO A 213 5.83 2.56 15.73
C PRO A 213 6.83 1.53 16.31
N PRO A 214 8.06 1.92 16.69
CA PRO A 214 9.11 0.98 17.08
C PRO A 214 8.72 0.03 18.22
N ASP A 215 8.11 0.55 19.28
CA ASP A 215 7.67 -0.26 20.42
C ASP A 215 6.54 -1.22 20.04
N TRP A 216 5.67 -0.80 19.12
CA TRP A 216 4.56 -1.63 18.64
C TRP A 216 5.09 -2.78 17.78
N ALA A 217 6.04 -2.51 16.88
CA ALA A 217 6.63 -3.51 15.99
C ALA A 217 7.33 -4.66 16.73
N VAL A 218 7.80 -4.42 17.96
CA VAL A 218 8.50 -5.41 18.78
C VAL A 218 7.55 -6.13 19.75
N ARG A 219 6.55 -5.43 20.31
CA ARG A 219 5.74 -5.95 21.42
C ARG A 219 4.35 -6.41 21.03
N HIS A 220 3.81 -5.90 19.93
CA HIS A 220 2.46 -6.25 19.52
C HIS A 220 2.42 -7.62 18.85
N VAL A 221 1.46 -8.43 19.27
CA VAL A 221 1.23 -9.76 18.73
C VAL A 221 0.11 -9.68 17.72
N LEU A 222 0.39 -10.11 16.49
CA LEU A 222 -0.55 -10.21 15.38
C LEU A 222 -1.50 -11.39 15.59
N PRO A 223 -2.60 -11.49 14.81
CA PRO A 223 -3.58 -12.57 14.94
C PRO A 223 -3.00 -13.99 14.81
N ASP A 224 -1.87 -14.15 14.12
CA ASP A 224 -1.17 -15.41 13.92
C ASP A 224 -0.18 -15.74 15.05
N GLY A 225 -0.09 -14.91 16.09
CA GLY A 225 0.80 -15.09 17.22
C GLY A 225 2.23 -14.56 17.01
N THR A 226 2.54 -13.99 15.84
CA THR A 226 3.85 -13.41 15.55
C THR A 226 3.90 -11.92 15.86
N THR A 227 5.09 -11.37 16.08
CA THR A 227 5.28 -9.91 16.11
C THR A 227 5.62 -9.39 14.71
N PRO A 228 5.34 -8.12 14.39
CA PRO A 228 5.75 -7.53 13.12
C PRO A 228 7.25 -7.68 12.82
N ALA A 229 8.11 -7.68 13.85
CA ALA A 229 9.53 -7.95 13.69
C ALA A 229 9.81 -9.40 13.25
N GLN A 230 9.08 -10.38 13.79
CA GLN A 230 9.17 -11.77 13.35
C GLN A 230 8.62 -11.94 11.93
N THR A 231 7.49 -11.30 11.62
CA THR A 231 6.91 -11.30 10.26
C THR A 231 7.89 -10.72 9.24
N LEU A 232 8.58 -9.63 9.55
CA LEU A 232 9.61 -9.05 8.68
C LEU A 232 10.74 -10.05 8.41
N VAL A 233 11.28 -10.70 9.43
CA VAL A 233 12.37 -11.68 9.28
C VAL A 233 11.94 -12.86 8.40
N ALA A 234 10.69 -13.32 8.55
CA ALA A 234 10.14 -14.37 7.69
C ALA A 234 10.01 -13.91 6.23
N GLN A 235 9.45 -12.72 5.99
CA GLN A 235 9.32 -12.14 4.64
C GLN A 235 10.67 -11.92 3.96
N LEU A 236 11.68 -11.45 4.71
CA LEU A 236 13.04 -11.32 4.20
C LEU A 236 13.66 -12.70 3.90
N GLY A 237 13.32 -13.74 4.67
CA GLY A 237 13.71 -15.11 4.37
C GLY A 237 13.17 -15.61 3.03
N GLU A 238 11.91 -15.32 2.73
CA GLU A 238 11.29 -15.64 1.44
C GLU A 238 11.96 -14.88 0.28
N LEU A 239 12.26 -13.59 0.48
CA LEU A 239 12.99 -12.79 -0.50
C LEU A 239 14.42 -13.29 -0.71
N GLU A 240 15.12 -13.70 0.35
CA GLU A 240 16.46 -14.28 0.25
C GLU A 240 16.44 -15.60 -0.55
N ALA A 241 15.45 -16.46 -0.28
CA ALA A 241 15.27 -17.69 -1.04
C ALA A 241 14.96 -17.42 -2.52
N ALA A 242 14.13 -16.41 -2.81
CA ALA A 242 13.84 -15.99 -4.18
C ALA A 242 15.07 -15.43 -4.90
N ALA A 243 15.83 -14.54 -4.25
CA ALA A 243 17.07 -13.97 -4.80
C ALA A 243 18.11 -15.06 -5.09
N ARG A 244 18.23 -16.06 -4.20
CA ARG A 244 19.10 -17.23 -4.39
C ARG A 244 18.71 -18.02 -5.63
N ARG A 245 17.41 -18.34 -5.80
CA ARG A 245 16.89 -19.03 -6.99
C ARG A 245 17.16 -18.25 -8.27
N MET A 246 16.99 -16.92 -8.26
CA MET A 246 17.29 -16.08 -9.43
C MET A 246 18.77 -16.14 -9.80
N ARG A 247 19.67 -16.05 -8.81
CA ARG A 247 21.12 -16.17 -9.01
C ARG A 247 21.52 -17.56 -9.49
N ASP A 248 20.88 -18.62 -8.96
CA ASP A 248 21.06 -20.01 -9.40
C ASP A 248 20.67 -20.18 -10.86
N ALA A 249 19.48 -19.74 -11.24
CA ALA A 249 19.00 -19.80 -12.63
C ALA A 249 19.90 -19.03 -13.61
N ALA A 250 20.38 -17.85 -13.21
CA ALA A 250 21.30 -17.06 -14.03
C ALA A 250 22.64 -17.79 -14.24
N ALA A 251 23.21 -18.38 -13.20
CA ALA A 251 24.44 -19.16 -13.29
C ALA A 251 24.28 -20.44 -14.14
N GLU A 252 23.13 -21.10 -14.06
CA GLU A 252 22.82 -22.27 -14.90
C GLU A 252 22.68 -21.90 -16.38
N HIS A 253 22.12 -20.71 -16.66
CA HIS A 253 22.04 -20.18 -18.02
C HIS A 253 23.44 -19.94 -18.61
N ASP A 254 24.33 -19.28 -17.85
CA ASP A 254 25.72 -19.04 -18.25
C ASP A 254 26.47 -20.36 -18.53
N ALA A 255 26.33 -21.34 -17.64
CA ALA A 255 26.94 -22.66 -17.79
C ALA A 255 26.43 -23.36 -19.08
N SER A 256 25.13 -23.26 -19.37
CA SER A 256 24.53 -23.82 -20.58
C SER A 256 25.07 -23.15 -21.85
N ALA A 257 25.22 -21.81 -21.84
CA ALA A 257 25.79 -21.06 -22.95
C ALA A 257 27.26 -21.44 -23.21
N LEU A 258 28.06 -21.63 -22.15
CA LEU A 258 29.44 -22.10 -22.26
C LEU A 258 29.53 -23.49 -22.91
N LEU A 259 28.66 -24.43 -22.52
CA LEU A 259 28.62 -25.77 -23.10
C LEU A 259 28.21 -25.76 -24.58
N VAL A 260 27.25 -24.91 -24.96
CA VAL A 260 26.85 -24.73 -26.37
C VAL A 260 28.02 -24.21 -27.20
N ASN A 261 28.71 -23.18 -26.71
CA ASN A 261 29.87 -22.61 -27.39
C ASN A 261 31.00 -23.65 -27.52
N GLY A 262 31.27 -24.43 -26.46
CA GLY A 262 32.26 -25.51 -26.49
C GLY A 262 31.96 -26.55 -27.59
N ARG A 263 30.71 -27.00 -27.71
CA ARG A 263 30.29 -27.92 -28.79
C ARG A 263 30.48 -27.30 -30.17
N PHE A 264 30.09 -26.05 -30.35
CA PHE A 264 30.28 -25.32 -31.61
C PHE A 264 31.75 -25.23 -32.00
N LEU A 265 32.63 -24.85 -31.06
CA LEU A 265 34.08 -24.77 -31.28
C LEU A 265 34.65 -26.14 -31.65
N SER A 266 34.27 -27.21 -30.94
CA SER A 266 34.70 -28.58 -31.28
C SER A 266 34.25 -29.01 -32.67
N GLN A 267 33.03 -28.67 -33.10
CA GLN A 267 32.56 -28.96 -34.46
C GLN A 267 33.31 -28.15 -35.52
N ARG A 268 33.50 -26.85 -35.29
CA ARG A 268 34.13 -25.92 -36.24
C ARG A 268 35.62 -26.20 -36.46
N PHE A 269 36.34 -26.56 -35.39
CA PHE A 269 37.80 -26.71 -35.41
C PHE A 269 38.29 -28.16 -35.24
N GLY A 270 37.45 -29.07 -34.75
CA GLY A 270 37.80 -30.49 -34.62
C GLY A 270 37.84 -31.23 -35.95
N LEU A 271 37.00 -30.85 -36.91
CA LEU A 271 37.00 -31.41 -38.26
C LEU A 271 38.18 -30.90 -39.11
N SER A 272 38.66 -29.68 -38.88
CA SER A 272 39.79 -29.10 -39.62
C SER A 272 41.16 -29.71 -39.29
N ARG A 273 41.27 -30.57 -38.26
CA ARG A 273 42.53 -31.23 -37.90
C ARG A 273 42.70 -32.62 -38.55
N LEU A 274 41.65 -33.15 -39.19
CA LEU A 274 41.68 -34.43 -39.89
C LEU A 274 41.94 -34.30 -41.40
N ASP A 275 41.98 -33.08 -41.94
CA ASP A 275 42.34 -32.78 -43.34
C ASP A 275 43.67 -32.02 -43.41
N LEU A 276 44.79 -32.72 -43.25
CA LEU A 276 46.11 -32.25 -43.70
C LEU A 276 46.87 -33.43 -44.34
N PRO A 277 46.94 -33.51 -45.68
CA PRO A 277 47.88 -34.38 -46.40
C PRO A 277 49.32 -33.87 -46.36
#